data_AF-A0A9N8DKL3-F1
#
_entry.id   AF-A0A9N8DKL3-F1
#
_cell.length_a   1.000
_cell.length_b   1.000
_cell.length_c   1.000
_cell.angle_alpha   90.00
_cell.angle_beta   90.00
_cell.angle_gamma   90.00
#
_symmetry.space_group_name_H-M   'P 1'
#
loop_
_entity.id
_entity.type
_entity.pdbx_description
1 polymer ?
#
loop_
_entity_poly.entity_id
_entity_poly.type
_entity_poly.pdbx_seq_one_letter_code
_entity_poly.pdbx_strand_id
1 'polypeptide(L)'
;MDASGGSQSVVEDSDRQKRSSALVITESVEIQETTEGECQPFFVDLSTLRKHSQDHLRDTGLLPSEEDGHNLDVCLLREKHYEYLSRVFLPSRQPLNGNLVSLDSSRPWMMYWTLHGSDLLLVSSQEEEDNNHTTGTATADGASTTCTNLLCQKVGENALTAVVSTMEACWQSIEITLPQHLDLTDQDRTLLEPNNKTNNNGNNPQSFQGGGFGGGPGQMAHAATTYAAILTLCIVATSEGQSSSPMAWSLLARIRKPLYAWFLSLQQSHGGFRMHHDGEIDVRASYTIFCIAKLLNLLTPTLASNNTVDFIASCQTYEGGFGGEPFTEAHGGYAYCAVAALQLVNRLEKIDREALTGWLCRRQLGYEGGFSGRANKLVDGCYSFWQGGALAIVSAHYAAAAVVVEDEMDDLWLTSPPLSYALLFDKPMLQRYILLCAQDVNGGLRDKPSKKRDFYHSCYNLSGLAMTQHSGDDGNKAVDTNNQQQTNFGHPVKSLVATSHPCYNIRLERVSKVLEYFKS
;
A
#
# COMPACT_ATOMS: atom_id res chain seq x y z
N MET A 1 45.37 -7.24 -16.35
CA MET A 1 44.05 -7.55 -16.90
C MET A 1 43.08 -7.16 -15.81
N ASP A 2 42.68 -5.89 -15.84
CA ASP A 2 41.83 -5.27 -14.84
C ASP A 2 40.42 -5.87 -14.91
N ALA A 3 40.00 -6.47 -13.81
CA ALA A 3 38.62 -6.85 -13.57
C ALA A 3 37.90 -5.68 -12.89
N SER A 4 37.63 -4.61 -13.65
CA SER A 4 36.65 -3.60 -13.28
C SER A 4 35.25 -4.12 -13.64
N GLY A 5 34.69 -4.98 -12.78
CA GLY A 5 33.27 -5.33 -12.85
C GLY A 5 32.44 -4.13 -12.44
N GLY A 6 32.11 -3.25 -13.40
CA GLY A 6 31.14 -2.18 -13.18
C GLY A 6 29.76 -2.80 -13.03
N SER A 7 29.09 -2.57 -11.89
CA SER A 7 27.66 -2.83 -11.78
C SER A 7 26.95 -1.94 -12.82
N GLN A 8 26.29 -2.54 -13.79
CA GLN A 8 25.46 -1.81 -14.73
C GLN A 8 24.17 -1.40 -14.01
N SER A 9 24.17 -0.22 -13.40
CA SER A 9 22.96 0.48 -12.93
C SER A 9 22.13 1.05 -14.09
N VAL A 10 22.30 0.53 -15.31
CA VAL A 10 21.83 1.16 -16.54
C VAL A 10 20.74 0.27 -17.14
N VAL A 11 19.48 0.67 -16.92
CA VAL A 11 18.44 0.36 -17.92
C VAL A 11 18.86 1.09 -19.19
N GLU A 12 19.22 0.35 -20.24
CA GLU A 12 19.87 0.90 -21.42
C GLU A 12 18.97 1.95 -22.10
N ASP A 13 19.57 2.94 -22.79
CA ASP A 13 18.80 3.93 -23.56
C ASP A 13 17.93 3.25 -24.64
N SER A 14 18.35 2.09 -25.12
CA SER A 14 17.63 1.20 -26.06
C SER A 14 16.33 0.61 -25.50
N ASP A 15 16.16 0.52 -24.18
CA ASP A 15 14.95 -0.01 -23.55
C ASP A 15 13.82 1.04 -23.51
N ARG A 16 14.14 2.32 -23.76
CA ARG A 16 13.17 3.41 -23.71
C ARG A 16 12.39 3.49 -25.02
N GLN A 17 11.12 3.15 -24.97
CA GLN A 17 10.23 3.34 -26.11
C GLN A 17 9.55 4.70 -26.04
N LYS A 18 10.25 5.75 -26.51
CA LYS A 18 9.58 7.03 -26.78
C LYS A 18 8.47 6.77 -27.79
N ARG A 19 7.28 7.34 -27.58
CA ARG A 19 6.17 7.18 -28.54
C ARG A 19 6.66 7.61 -29.93
N SER A 20 6.41 6.77 -30.94
CA SER A 20 6.65 7.13 -32.34
C SER A 20 5.88 8.42 -32.67
N SER A 21 6.43 9.26 -33.55
CA SER A 21 5.75 10.48 -34.02
C SER A 21 4.30 10.18 -34.39
N ALA A 22 3.35 10.70 -33.59
CA ALA A 22 1.95 10.42 -33.80
C ALA A 22 1.51 11.01 -35.14
N LEU A 23 0.83 10.21 -35.98
CA LEU A 23 0.25 10.70 -37.24
C LEU A 23 -0.85 11.74 -37.00
N VAL A 24 -1.44 11.73 -35.80
CA VAL A 24 -2.48 12.69 -35.36
C VAL A 24 -2.07 13.24 -34.00
N ILE A 25 -1.93 14.56 -33.92
CA ILE A 25 -1.63 15.27 -32.67
C ILE A 25 -2.96 15.62 -31.99
N THR A 26 -3.08 15.27 -30.72
CA THR A 26 -4.22 15.60 -29.85
C THR A 26 -3.69 16.11 -28.52
N GLU A 27 -4.56 16.67 -27.68
CA GLU A 27 -4.18 17.09 -26.32
C GLU A 27 -3.48 15.96 -25.55
N SER A 28 -3.97 14.72 -25.65
CA SER A 28 -3.35 13.55 -25.01
C SER A 28 -1.93 13.27 -25.52
N VAL A 29 -1.63 13.55 -26.79
CA VAL A 29 -0.28 13.42 -27.35
C VAL A 29 0.62 14.52 -26.79
N GLU A 30 0.16 15.76 -26.83
CA GLU A 30 0.94 16.93 -26.38
C GLU A 30 1.30 16.86 -24.89
N ILE A 31 0.34 16.50 -24.03
CA ILE A 31 0.59 16.37 -22.59
C ILE A 31 1.51 15.19 -22.27
N GLN A 32 1.45 14.11 -23.06
CA GLN A 32 2.33 12.96 -22.91
C GLN A 32 3.76 13.33 -23.32
N GLU A 33 3.95 13.95 -24.49
CA GLU A 33 5.26 14.43 -24.94
C GLU A 33 5.88 15.43 -23.94
N THR A 34 5.05 16.31 -23.37
CA THR A 34 5.49 17.23 -22.31
C THR A 34 5.97 16.46 -21.07
N THR A 35 5.22 15.45 -20.63
CA THR A 35 5.57 14.64 -19.46
C THR A 35 6.83 13.80 -19.70
N GLU A 36 6.99 13.22 -20.89
CA GLU A 36 8.22 12.55 -21.29
C GLU A 36 9.42 13.51 -21.23
N GLY A 37 9.24 14.75 -21.72
CA GLY A 37 10.24 15.81 -21.64
C GLY A 37 10.58 16.24 -20.20
N GLU A 38 9.63 16.17 -19.27
CA GLU A 38 9.87 16.42 -17.84
C GLU A 38 10.69 15.30 -17.18
N CYS A 39 10.48 14.05 -17.59
CA CYS A 39 11.18 12.88 -17.06
C CYS A 39 12.58 12.69 -17.68
N GLN A 40 12.75 13.05 -18.95
CA GLN A 40 13.99 12.85 -19.71
C GLN A 40 15.28 13.31 -18.99
N PRO A 41 15.35 14.47 -18.32
CA PRO A 41 16.57 14.92 -17.65
C PRO A 41 17.02 14.03 -16.48
N PHE A 42 16.12 13.22 -15.93
CA PHE A 42 16.42 12.29 -14.84
C PHE A 42 17.04 10.98 -15.36
N PHE A 43 16.94 10.72 -16.65
CA PHE A 43 17.29 9.46 -17.31
C PHE A 43 18.65 9.55 -18.02
N VAL A 44 19.65 10.05 -17.29
CA VAL A 44 21.02 10.22 -17.77
C VAL A 44 21.92 9.10 -17.27
N ASP A 45 22.90 8.70 -18.09
CA ASP A 45 23.97 7.83 -17.64
C ASP A 45 24.89 8.59 -16.67
N LEU A 46 24.80 8.24 -15.38
CA LEU A 46 25.52 8.89 -14.31
C LEU A 46 27.05 8.79 -14.48
N SER A 47 27.56 7.78 -15.20
CA SER A 47 28.98 7.63 -15.49
C SER A 47 29.52 8.69 -16.45
N THR A 48 28.64 9.26 -17.29
CA THR A 48 29.00 10.31 -18.26
C THR A 48 28.99 11.72 -17.66
N LEU A 49 28.47 11.88 -16.44
CA LEU A 49 28.44 13.15 -15.75
C LEU A 49 29.85 13.62 -15.37
N ARG A 50 30.07 14.94 -15.40
CA ARG A 50 31.33 15.53 -14.92
C ARG A 50 31.48 15.26 -13.43
N LYS A 51 32.73 15.13 -12.95
CA LYS A 51 33.03 14.88 -11.53
C LYS A 51 32.29 15.83 -10.58
N HIS A 52 32.32 17.14 -10.83
CA HIS A 52 31.58 18.10 -9.99
C HIS A 52 30.06 17.85 -9.92
N SER A 53 29.44 17.37 -11.01
CA SER A 53 28.02 17.00 -10.99
C SER A 53 27.77 15.74 -10.18
N GLN A 54 28.66 14.74 -10.27
CA GLN A 54 28.60 13.54 -9.42
C GLN A 54 28.79 13.91 -7.95
N ASP A 55 29.78 14.76 -7.64
CA ASP A 55 30.03 15.25 -6.27
C ASP A 55 28.79 15.98 -5.72
N HIS A 56 28.13 16.81 -6.53
CA HIS A 56 26.88 17.45 -6.12
C HIS A 56 25.78 16.42 -5.80
N LEU A 57 25.63 15.37 -6.61
CA LEU A 57 24.68 14.30 -6.32
C LEU A 57 25.03 13.54 -5.03
N ARG A 58 26.33 13.36 -4.72
CA ARG A 58 26.79 12.81 -3.43
C ARG A 58 26.43 13.73 -2.27
N ASP A 59 26.67 15.04 -2.41
CA ASP A 59 26.32 16.03 -1.38
C ASP A 59 24.81 16.05 -1.09
N THR A 60 23.97 15.79 -2.12
CA THR A 60 22.52 15.67 -1.92
C THR A 60 22.10 14.36 -1.23
N GLY A 61 22.97 13.36 -1.21
CA GLY A 61 22.72 11.99 -0.75
C GLY A 61 22.13 11.05 -1.81
N LEU A 62 21.99 11.49 -3.07
CA LEU A 62 21.43 10.68 -4.15
C LEU A 62 22.43 9.61 -4.65
N LEU A 63 23.73 9.88 -4.50
CA LEU A 63 24.80 8.92 -4.72
C LEU A 63 25.52 8.62 -3.40
N PRO A 64 26.08 7.41 -3.21
CA PRO A 64 26.84 7.07 -2.01
C PRO A 64 28.19 7.82 -1.95
N SER A 65 28.94 7.70 -0.85
CA SER A 65 30.31 8.23 -0.77
C SER A 65 31.26 7.53 -1.75
N GLU A 66 32.33 8.19 -2.20
CA GLU A 66 33.32 7.60 -3.14
C GLU A 66 34.01 6.31 -2.62
N GLU A 67 33.98 6.07 -1.31
CA GLU A 67 34.55 4.88 -0.67
C GLU A 67 33.64 3.64 -0.80
N ASP A 68 32.43 3.79 -1.35
CA ASP A 68 31.43 2.74 -1.49
C ASP A 68 31.64 1.97 -2.80
N GLY A 69 31.62 0.63 -2.77
CA GLY A 69 31.77 -0.22 -3.96
C GLY A 69 30.66 0.01 -5.01
N HIS A 70 29.56 0.64 -4.61
CA HIS A 70 28.37 0.96 -5.41
C HIS A 70 28.32 2.43 -5.85
N ASN A 71 29.46 2.99 -6.23
CA ASN A 71 29.68 4.44 -6.34
C ASN A 71 28.71 5.24 -7.23
N LEU A 72 27.94 4.62 -8.12
CA LEU A 72 26.95 5.30 -8.97
C LEU A 72 25.52 4.76 -8.81
N ASP A 73 25.29 3.87 -7.84
CA ASP A 73 23.96 3.34 -7.58
C ASP A 73 23.11 4.37 -6.85
N VAL A 74 21.94 4.67 -7.42
CA VAL A 74 21.03 5.70 -6.90
C VAL A 74 20.51 5.29 -5.52
N CYS A 75 20.62 6.20 -4.55
CA CYS A 75 20.17 6.04 -3.18
C CYS A 75 18.76 6.64 -2.98
N LEU A 76 17.97 6.01 -2.11
CA LEU A 76 16.78 6.63 -1.52
C LEU A 76 17.22 7.70 -0.51
N LEU A 77 16.64 8.91 -0.56
CA LEU A 77 16.94 10.01 0.36
C LEU A 77 16.23 9.81 1.71
N ARG A 78 16.44 8.63 2.31
CA ARG A 78 15.70 8.07 3.46
C ARG A 78 15.49 9.05 4.59
N GLU A 79 16.57 9.63 5.11
CA GLU A 79 16.48 10.56 6.25
C GLU A 79 15.66 11.81 5.90
N LYS A 80 15.81 12.35 4.68
CA LYS A 80 15.01 13.51 4.24
C LYS A 80 13.53 13.15 4.13
N HIS A 81 13.20 11.96 3.60
CA HIS A 81 11.82 11.51 3.52
C HIS A 81 11.22 11.24 4.90
N TYR A 82 11.96 10.58 5.80
CA TYR A 82 11.54 10.36 7.18
C TYR A 82 11.31 11.69 7.89
N GLU A 83 12.22 12.65 7.72
CA GLU A 83 12.10 13.99 8.29
C GLU A 83 10.89 14.74 7.73
N TYR A 84 10.55 14.57 6.45
CA TYR A 84 9.33 15.14 5.87
C TYR A 84 8.04 14.53 6.47
N LEU A 85 7.97 13.20 6.56
CA LEU A 85 6.76 12.47 7.00
C LEU A 85 6.49 12.64 8.50
N SER A 86 7.53 12.52 9.32
CA SER A 86 7.44 12.59 10.77
C SER A 86 6.97 13.95 11.31
N ARG A 87 6.85 14.97 10.45
CA ARG A 87 6.25 16.28 10.77
C ARG A 87 4.83 16.21 11.30
N VAL A 88 4.08 15.18 10.93
CA VAL A 88 2.67 15.07 11.28
C VAL A 88 2.46 14.57 12.71
N PHE A 89 3.36 13.72 13.22
CA PHE A 89 3.19 13.05 14.51
C PHE A 89 4.25 13.36 15.57
N LEU A 90 5.37 14.02 15.21
CA LEU A 90 6.37 14.42 16.20
C LEU A 90 6.05 15.78 16.86
N PRO A 91 6.03 15.86 18.22
CA PRO A 91 5.68 17.08 18.96
C PRO A 91 6.61 18.28 18.73
N SER A 92 7.81 18.05 18.21
CA SER A 92 8.85 19.09 18.07
C SER A 92 8.61 20.07 16.92
N ARG A 93 7.46 19.99 16.24
CA ARG A 93 7.24 20.72 14.98
C ARG A 93 6.05 21.66 15.02
N GLN A 94 6.19 22.72 14.23
CA GLN A 94 5.19 23.75 13.99
C GLN A 94 3.87 23.13 13.53
N PRO A 95 2.72 23.79 13.79
CA PRO A 95 1.44 23.39 13.22
C PRO A 95 1.56 23.17 11.71
N LEU A 96 0.79 22.20 11.20
CA LEU A 96 0.70 21.97 9.76
C LEU A 96 0.21 23.23 9.05
N ASN A 97 0.71 23.46 7.84
CA ASN A 97 0.39 24.65 7.06
C ASN A 97 -1.12 24.71 6.77
N GLY A 98 -1.73 25.90 6.91
CA GLY A 98 -3.16 26.12 6.62
C GLY A 98 -3.60 25.75 5.20
N ASN A 99 -2.67 25.63 4.25
CA ASN A 99 -2.93 25.11 2.90
C ASN A 99 -3.42 23.65 2.89
N LEU A 100 -3.28 22.91 4.01
CA LEU A 100 -3.77 21.55 4.16
C LEU A 100 -5.22 21.48 4.66
N VAL A 101 -5.93 22.61 4.76
CA VAL A 101 -7.35 22.64 5.18
C VAL A 101 -8.26 21.81 4.28
N SER A 102 -7.90 21.61 3.00
CA SER A 102 -8.62 20.71 2.10
C SER A 102 -8.58 19.23 2.54
N LEU A 103 -7.69 18.88 3.47
CA LEU A 103 -7.56 17.55 4.05
C LEU A 103 -8.08 17.48 5.50
N ASP A 104 -8.81 18.49 5.99
CA ASP A 104 -9.34 18.48 7.36
C ASP A 104 -10.38 17.37 7.59
N SER A 105 -11.03 16.89 6.53
CA SER A 105 -11.88 15.67 6.55
C SER A 105 -11.12 14.38 6.23
N SER A 106 -9.78 14.42 6.29
CA SER A 106 -8.90 13.30 5.94
C SER A 106 -7.69 13.20 6.90
N ARG A 107 -7.84 13.63 8.15
CA ARG A 107 -6.74 13.59 9.13
C ARG A 107 -6.28 12.17 9.45
N PRO A 108 -7.16 11.15 9.58
CA PRO A 108 -6.71 9.75 9.67
C PRO A 108 -5.89 9.30 8.46
N TRP A 109 -6.20 9.77 7.24
CA TRP A 109 -5.38 9.49 6.06
C TRP A 109 -3.99 10.10 6.16
N MET A 110 -3.89 11.36 6.57
CA MET A 110 -2.59 12.01 6.78
C MET A 110 -1.76 11.25 7.81
N MET A 111 -2.38 10.78 8.90
CA MET A 111 -1.71 9.99 9.91
C MET A 111 -1.24 8.64 9.36
N TYR A 112 -2.11 7.90 8.66
CA TYR A 112 -1.76 6.63 8.04
C TYR A 112 -0.63 6.78 7.02
N TRP A 113 -0.74 7.72 6.07
CA TRP A 113 0.26 7.91 5.03
C TRP A 113 1.64 8.26 5.60
N THR A 114 1.68 9.11 6.62
CA THR A 114 2.95 9.50 7.22
C THR A 114 3.52 8.44 8.12
N LEU A 115 2.70 7.76 8.93
CA LEU A 115 3.18 6.71 9.82
C LEU A 115 3.63 5.46 9.04
N HIS A 116 2.84 4.99 8.07
CA HIS A 116 3.21 3.86 7.21
C HIS A 116 4.42 4.19 6.33
N GLY A 117 4.44 5.38 5.71
CA GLY A 117 5.61 5.81 4.94
C GLY A 117 6.88 5.90 5.80
N SER A 118 6.78 6.39 7.03
CA SER A 118 7.91 6.38 7.98
C SER A 118 8.31 4.96 8.37
N ASP A 119 7.35 4.08 8.60
CA ASP A 119 7.56 2.69 8.99
C ASP A 119 8.25 1.86 7.90
N LEU A 120 7.91 2.08 6.63
CA LEU A 120 8.61 1.48 5.48
C LEU A 120 10.07 1.92 5.36
N LEU A 121 10.41 3.12 5.84
CA LEU A 121 11.78 3.63 5.82
C LEU A 121 12.66 3.01 6.93
N LEU A 122 12.07 2.35 7.93
CA LEU A 122 12.79 1.76 9.06
C LEU A 122 13.11 0.28 8.79
N VAL A 123 14.26 0.06 8.17
CA VAL A 123 14.80 -1.27 7.88
C VAL A 123 15.77 -1.68 8.99
N SER A 124 15.65 -2.91 9.48
CA SER A 124 16.56 -3.47 10.49
C SER A 124 17.86 -3.94 9.87
N SER A 125 18.94 -4.05 10.67
CA SER A 125 20.22 -4.60 10.21
C SER A 125 20.07 -6.04 9.67
N GLN A 126 19.16 -6.84 10.21
CA GLN A 126 18.84 -8.18 9.69
C GLN A 126 18.25 -8.11 8.27
N GLU A 127 17.31 -7.20 8.02
CA GLU A 127 16.72 -7.02 6.68
C GLU A 127 17.76 -6.49 5.68
N GLU A 128 18.74 -5.70 6.12
CA GLU A 128 19.87 -5.27 5.29
C GLU A 128 20.83 -6.44 4.99
N GLU A 129 21.09 -7.33 5.95
CA GLU A 129 21.92 -8.52 5.80
C GLU A 129 21.27 -9.58 4.91
N ASP A 130 19.98 -9.88 5.11
CA ASP A 130 19.20 -10.83 4.30
C ASP A 130 19.15 -10.39 2.83
N ASN A 131 19.10 -9.08 2.57
CA ASN A 131 19.16 -8.54 1.22
C ASN A 131 20.58 -8.59 0.59
N ASN A 132 21.63 -8.62 1.43
CA ASN A 132 23.02 -8.73 0.97
C ASN A 132 23.50 -10.17 0.79
N HIS A 133 22.83 -11.17 1.37
CA HIS A 133 23.27 -12.58 1.36
C HIS A 133 22.18 -13.52 0.84
N THR A 134 22.25 -13.89 -0.45
CA THR A 134 21.45 -14.95 -1.10
C THR A 134 21.79 -16.38 -0.65
N THR A 135 22.45 -16.59 0.48
CA THR A 135 22.72 -17.93 1.04
C THR A 135 22.63 -17.92 2.56
N GLY A 136 21.66 -18.65 3.09
CA GLY A 136 21.37 -18.69 4.52
C GLY A 136 22.50 -19.25 5.37
N THR A 137 22.61 -18.71 6.58
CA THR A 137 22.59 -19.43 7.87
C THR A 137 22.49 -18.35 8.94
N ALA A 138 21.33 -18.21 9.59
CA ALA A 138 21.17 -17.30 10.71
C ALA A 138 22.00 -17.79 11.91
N THR A 139 23.04 -17.04 12.30
CA THR A 139 23.69 -17.23 13.60
C THR A 139 22.95 -16.41 14.64
N ALA A 140 22.21 -17.10 15.51
CA ALA A 140 21.61 -16.49 16.69
C ALA A 140 22.71 -16.22 17.73
N ASP A 141 23.10 -14.95 17.89
CA ASP A 141 23.55 -14.41 19.18
C ASP A 141 23.71 -12.88 19.13
N GLY A 142 22.79 -12.19 19.79
CA GLY A 142 22.73 -10.74 19.91
C GLY A 142 21.26 -10.31 20.06
N ALA A 143 20.96 -9.38 20.97
CA ALA A 143 19.59 -8.89 21.18
C ALA A 143 19.07 -8.23 19.90
N SER A 144 18.44 -9.02 19.02
CA SER A 144 17.91 -8.57 17.74
C SER A 144 16.76 -7.60 18.01
N THR A 145 16.94 -6.34 17.62
CA THR A 145 15.86 -5.36 17.62
C THR A 145 14.93 -5.74 16.48
N THR A 146 13.77 -6.32 16.82
CA THR A 146 12.73 -6.62 15.83
C THR A 146 12.31 -5.33 15.12
N CYS A 147 12.02 -5.41 13.82
CA CYS A 147 11.60 -4.25 13.03
C CYS A 147 10.40 -3.51 13.63
N THR A 148 9.51 -4.22 14.33
CA THR A 148 8.38 -3.64 15.06
C THR A 148 8.81 -2.66 16.16
N ASN A 149 9.91 -2.93 16.85
CA ASN A 149 10.44 -2.05 17.90
C ASN A 149 11.07 -0.77 17.33
N LEU A 150 11.60 -0.80 16.11
CA LEU A 150 12.29 0.37 15.51
C LEU A 150 11.38 1.59 15.40
N LEU A 151 10.10 1.39 15.07
CA LEU A 151 9.15 2.50 15.01
C LEU A 151 8.97 3.16 16.37
N CYS A 152 8.77 2.37 17.43
CA CYS A 152 8.62 2.93 18.77
C CYS A 152 9.89 3.64 19.24
N GLN A 153 11.07 3.07 18.97
CA GLN A 153 12.36 3.68 19.30
C GLN A 153 12.59 5.01 18.56
N LYS A 154 12.25 5.08 17.28
CA LYS A 154 12.50 6.28 16.44
C LYS A 154 11.44 7.37 16.64
N VAL A 155 10.18 7.01 16.86
CA VAL A 155 9.06 7.96 17.01
C VAL A 155 8.85 8.39 18.47
N GLY A 156 9.04 7.45 19.41
CA GLY A 156 8.87 7.66 20.85
C GLY A 156 7.43 7.45 21.34
N GLU A 157 7.31 6.92 22.56
CA GLU A 157 6.03 6.55 23.19
C GLU A 157 5.02 7.68 23.28
N ASN A 158 5.46 8.89 23.64
CA ASN A 158 4.56 10.03 23.83
C ASN A 158 3.88 10.42 22.51
N ALA A 159 4.63 10.39 21.41
CA ALA A 159 4.11 10.69 20.08
C ALA A 159 3.12 9.60 19.64
N LEU A 160 3.47 8.32 19.78
CA LEU A 160 2.59 7.21 19.43
C LEU A 160 1.31 7.19 20.29
N THR A 161 1.41 7.52 21.59
CA THR A 161 0.23 7.66 22.47
C THR A 161 -0.69 8.79 22.02
N ALA A 162 -0.12 9.90 21.55
CA ALA A 162 -0.88 11.01 20.97
C ALA A 162 -1.54 10.61 19.64
N VAL A 163 -0.90 9.76 18.83
CA VAL A 163 -1.52 9.19 17.62
C VAL A 163 -2.77 8.38 17.99
N VAL A 164 -2.68 7.48 18.98
CA VAL A 164 -3.83 6.67 19.43
C VAL A 164 -4.96 7.57 19.97
N SER A 165 -4.62 8.54 20.83
CA SER A 165 -5.59 9.53 21.34
C SER A 165 -6.27 10.32 20.23
N THR A 166 -5.53 10.67 19.16
CA THR A 166 -6.07 11.40 18.02
C THR A 166 -7.04 10.53 17.22
N MET A 167 -6.72 9.25 17.00
CA MET A 167 -7.64 8.32 16.35
C MET A 167 -8.89 8.11 17.20
N GLU A 168 -8.74 7.91 18.50
CA GLU A 168 -9.88 7.78 19.42
C GLU A 168 -10.80 9.01 19.38
N ALA A 169 -10.25 10.22 19.32
CA ALA A 169 -11.04 11.44 19.19
C ALA A 169 -11.83 11.53 17.86
N CYS A 170 -11.40 10.81 16.82
CA CYS A 170 -12.11 10.73 15.55
C CYS A 170 -13.18 9.63 15.53
N TRP A 171 -13.24 8.75 16.54
CA TRP A 171 -14.25 7.71 16.64
C TRP A 171 -15.64 8.32 16.88
N GLN A 172 -16.64 7.83 16.16
CA GLN A 172 -18.04 8.19 16.35
C GLN A 172 -18.87 6.97 16.68
N SER A 173 -19.52 7.00 17.84
CA SER A 173 -20.53 6.03 18.24
C SER A 173 -21.91 6.56 17.83
N ILE A 174 -22.65 5.77 17.07
CA ILE A 174 -23.98 6.11 16.59
C ILE A 174 -24.96 4.98 16.83
N GLU A 175 -26.23 5.31 17.04
CA GLU A 175 -27.30 4.34 17.03
C GLU A 175 -27.69 4.03 15.57
N ILE A 176 -27.81 2.75 15.22
CA ILE A 176 -28.11 2.32 13.86
C ILE A 176 -29.24 1.30 13.81
N THR A 177 -29.90 1.23 12.66
CA THR A 177 -30.83 0.16 12.29
C THR A 177 -30.24 -0.62 11.13
N LEU A 178 -30.28 -1.95 11.22
CA LEU A 178 -29.81 -2.81 10.14
C LEU A 178 -30.80 -2.84 8.97
N PRO A 179 -30.31 -2.87 7.71
CA PRO A 179 -31.15 -3.03 6.55
C PRO A 179 -31.98 -4.33 6.61
N GLN A 180 -33.25 -4.25 6.24
CA GLN A 180 -34.19 -5.39 6.31
C GLN A 180 -33.85 -6.56 5.36
N HIS A 181 -33.00 -6.32 4.35
CA HIS A 181 -32.63 -7.32 3.37
C HIS A 181 -31.50 -8.25 3.85
N LEU A 182 -30.88 -7.96 5.00
CA LEU A 182 -29.79 -8.77 5.52
C LEU A 182 -30.32 -10.07 6.14
N ASP A 183 -29.76 -11.20 5.70
CA ASP A 183 -30.00 -12.50 6.30
C ASP A 183 -28.88 -12.81 7.30
N LEU A 184 -29.14 -12.59 8.59
CA LEU A 184 -28.13 -12.70 9.65
C LEU A 184 -27.93 -14.16 10.09
N THR A 185 -26.70 -14.63 9.94
CA THR A 185 -26.19 -15.90 10.48
C THR A 185 -26.01 -15.85 12.00
N ASP A 186 -25.78 -17.00 12.63
CA ASP A 186 -25.49 -17.08 14.07
C ASP A 186 -24.18 -16.36 14.46
N GLN A 187 -23.20 -16.36 13.55
CA GLN A 187 -21.96 -15.60 13.72
C GLN A 187 -22.25 -14.09 13.78
N ASP A 188 -23.10 -13.60 12.88
CA ASP A 188 -23.49 -12.18 12.86
C ASP A 188 -24.20 -11.79 14.14
N ARG A 189 -25.14 -12.63 14.61
CA ARG A 189 -25.86 -12.38 15.86
C ARG A 189 -24.89 -12.29 17.04
N THR A 190 -23.89 -13.16 17.11
CA THR A 190 -22.85 -13.14 18.14
C THR A 190 -22.02 -11.85 18.11
N LEU A 191 -21.66 -11.37 16.91
CA LEU A 191 -20.92 -10.11 16.74
C LEU A 191 -21.78 -8.87 17.03
N LEU A 192 -23.09 -8.97 16.85
CA LEU A 192 -24.07 -7.91 17.15
C LEU A 192 -24.53 -7.91 18.62
N GLU A 193 -24.29 -8.98 19.38
CA GLU A 193 -24.66 -9.03 20.80
C GLU A 193 -23.87 -8.00 21.63
N PRO A 194 -24.57 -7.14 22.40
CA PRO A 194 -23.90 -6.20 23.29
C PRO A 194 -23.11 -6.96 24.36
N ASN A 195 -21.94 -6.43 24.72
CA ASN A 195 -21.06 -7.06 25.71
C ASN A 195 -21.70 -7.19 27.11
N ASN A 196 -22.81 -6.48 27.37
CA ASN A 196 -23.60 -6.59 28.60
C ASN A 196 -25.00 -7.11 28.27
N LYS A 197 -25.35 -8.30 28.81
CA LYS A 197 -26.70 -8.87 28.76
C LYS A 197 -27.66 -8.03 29.61
N THR A 198 -28.20 -6.95 29.07
CA THR A 198 -29.40 -6.33 29.65
C THR A 198 -30.62 -6.88 28.93
N ASN A 199 -31.41 -7.65 29.67
CA ASN A 199 -32.73 -8.14 29.25
C ASN A 199 -33.56 -6.99 28.68
N ASN A 200 -33.92 -7.04 27.40
CA ASN A 200 -35.00 -6.22 26.87
C ASN A 200 -36.06 -7.13 26.22
N ASN A 201 -37.23 -7.15 26.87
CA ASN A 201 -38.47 -7.66 26.33
C ASN A 201 -39.01 -6.69 25.27
N GLY A 202 -39.38 -7.20 24.09
CA GLY A 202 -40.47 -6.65 23.27
C GLY A 202 -40.11 -5.76 22.07
N ASN A 203 -40.38 -6.29 20.87
CA ASN A 203 -40.99 -5.66 19.68
C ASN A 203 -40.54 -4.28 19.15
N ASN A 204 -39.40 -3.71 19.54
CA ASN A 204 -38.79 -2.60 18.79
C ASN A 204 -37.93 -3.13 17.62
N PRO A 205 -37.84 -2.42 16.48
CA PRO A 205 -36.78 -2.71 15.50
C PRO A 205 -35.46 -2.70 16.26
N GLN A 206 -34.71 -3.80 16.14
CA GLN A 206 -33.52 -4.02 16.94
C GLN A 206 -32.50 -2.92 16.59
N SER A 207 -32.36 -1.96 17.50
CA SER A 207 -31.42 -0.86 17.37
C SER A 207 -30.06 -1.32 17.90
N PHE A 208 -28.99 -1.05 17.17
CA PHE A 208 -27.64 -1.48 17.50
C PHE A 208 -26.74 -0.28 17.74
N GLN A 209 -25.76 -0.44 18.63
CA GLN A 209 -24.68 0.51 18.75
C GLN A 209 -23.69 0.27 17.60
N GLY A 210 -23.63 1.19 16.65
CA GLY A 210 -22.65 1.22 15.57
C GLY A 210 -21.53 2.24 15.83
N GLY A 211 -20.47 2.18 15.04
CA GLY A 211 -19.51 3.27 14.95
C GLY A 211 -18.42 3.08 13.91
N GLY A 212 -17.76 4.18 13.57
CA GLY A 212 -16.60 4.23 12.68
C GLY A 212 -15.81 5.52 12.93
N PHE A 213 -14.72 5.72 12.21
CA PHE A 213 -13.90 6.92 12.35
C PHE A 213 -14.26 7.98 11.30
N GLY A 214 -14.45 9.21 11.73
CA GLY A 214 -14.61 10.37 10.86
C GLY A 214 -13.27 10.98 10.41
N GLY A 215 -13.35 11.98 9.53
CA GLY A 215 -12.17 12.69 9.01
C GLY A 215 -11.44 13.57 10.02
N GLY A 216 -12.08 13.84 11.16
CA GLY A 216 -11.56 14.58 12.30
C GLY A 216 -12.55 14.51 13.48
N PRO A 217 -12.18 15.00 14.67
CA PRO A 217 -13.06 14.95 15.84
C PRO A 217 -14.43 15.59 15.59
N GLY A 218 -15.50 14.85 15.90
CA GLY A 218 -16.88 15.29 15.71
C GLY A 218 -17.41 15.20 14.27
N GLN A 219 -16.61 14.76 13.31
CA GLN A 219 -17.08 14.50 11.95
C GLN A 219 -17.73 13.11 11.84
N MET A 220 -18.69 12.96 10.94
CA MET A 220 -19.37 11.70 10.66
C MET A 220 -18.39 10.59 10.27
N ALA A 221 -18.66 9.36 10.72
CA ALA A 221 -17.91 8.17 10.35
C ALA A 221 -17.95 7.92 8.83
N HIS A 222 -16.81 7.52 8.27
CA HIS A 222 -16.64 7.28 6.83
C HIS A 222 -15.69 6.10 6.58
N ALA A 223 -15.97 5.26 5.59
CA ALA A 223 -15.28 3.98 5.37
C ALA A 223 -13.80 4.20 5.04
N ALA A 224 -13.50 5.20 4.21
CA ALA A 224 -12.12 5.61 3.91
C ALA A 224 -11.31 6.01 5.15
N THR A 225 -11.85 6.87 6.03
CA THR A 225 -11.15 7.34 7.23
C THR A 225 -11.12 6.27 8.32
N THR A 226 -12.12 5.37 8.34
CA THR A 226 -12.13 4.17 9.17
C THR A 226 -11.01 3.21 8.79
N TYR A 227 -10.83 2.95 7.50
CA TYR A 227 -9.69 2.19 6.99
C TYR A 227 -8.35 2.79 7.43
N ALA A 228 -8.15 4.09 7.20
CA ALA A 228 -6.89 4.75 7.54
C ALA A 228 -6.63 4.78 9.06
N ALA A 229 -7.66 5.04 9.87
CA ALA A 229 -7.56 5.06 11.32
C ALA A 229 -7.19 3.68 11.88
N ILE A 230 -7.83 2.61 11.38
CA ILE A 230 -7.56 1.26 11.87
C ILE A 230 -6.19 0.77 11.43
N LEU A 231 -5.75 1.02 10.19
CA LEU A 231 -4.38 0.70 9.79
C LEU A 231 -3.35 1.47 10.62
N THR A 232 -3.60 2.75 10.92
CA THR A 232 -2.78 3.54 11.84
C THR A 232 -2.70 2.86 13.22
N LEU A 233 -3.84 2.47 13.78
CA LEU A 233 -3.90 1.77 15.07
C LEU A 233 -3.19 0.43 15.02
N CYS A 234 -3.32 -0.35 13.95
CA CYS A 234 -2.60 -1.60 13.76
C CYS A 234 -1.08 -1.39 13.76
N ILE A 235 -0.59 -0.33 13.11
CA ILE A 235 0.83 0.03 13.12
C ILE A 235 1.30 0.37 14.54
N VAL A 236 0.54 1.17 15.30
CA VAL A 236 0.91 1.50 16.69
C VAL A 236 0.78 0.30 17.62
N ALA A 237 -0.27 -0.51 17.46
CA ALA A 237 -0.53 -1.69 18.27
C ALA A 237 0.61 -2.71 18.15
N THR A 238 1.14 -2.91 16.95
CA THR A 238 2.22 -3.87 16.72
C THR A 238 3.63 -3.32 16.92
N SER A 239 3.80 -2.05 17.35
CA SER A 239 5.12 -1.43 17.55
C SER A 239 5.80 -1.77 18.89
N GLU A 240 5.17 -2.62 19.72
CA GLU A 240 5.72 -3.10 21.01
C GLU A 240 6.03 -1.99 22.03
N GLY A 241 5.39 -0.84 21.92
CA GLY A 241 5.51 0.24 22.90
C GLY A 241 4.92 -0.10 24.28
N GLN A 242 5.51 0.40 25.36
CA GLN A 242 5.07 0.15 26.74
C GLN A 242 3.67 0.71 27.03
N SER A 243 3.33 1.87 26.45
CA SER A 243 2.05 2.55 26.70
C SER A 243 1.19 2.63 25.45
N SER A 244 1.80 3.02 24.34
CA SER A 244 1.09 3.26 23.07
C SER A 244 0.48 1.99 22.47
N SER A 245 1.21 0.87 22.49
CA SER A 245 0.73 -0.41 21.95
C SER A 245 -0.46 -0.97 22.75
N PRO A 246 -0.41 -1.12 24.09
CA PRO A 246 -1.57 -1.56 24.87
C PRO A 246 -2.80 -0.66 24.68
N MET A 247 -2.60 0.66 24.57
CA MET A 247 -3.69 1.60 24.33
C MET A 247 -4.35 1.36 22.96
N ALA A 248 -3.54 1.14 21.91
CA ALA A 248 -4.05 0.85 20.57
C ALA A 248 -4.80 -0.49 20.52
N TRP A 249 -4.25 -1.57 21.12
CA TRP A 249 -4.93 -2.86 21.22
C TRP A 249 -6.26 -2.76 21.95
N SER A 250 -6.29 -2.06 23.09
CA SER A 250 -7.51 -1.85 23.87
C SER A 250 -8.58 -1.10 23.08
N LEU A 251 -8.19 -0.05 22.32
CA LEU A 251 -9.10 0.67 21.45
C LEU A 251 -9.64 -0.24 20.34
N LEU A 252 -8.77 -0.95 19.60
CA LEU A 252 -9.18 -1.87 18.53
C LEU A 252 -10.14 -2.94 19.05
N ALA A 253 -9.84 -3.58 20.19
CA ALA A 253 -10.71 -4.60 20.78
C ALA A 253 -12.09 -4.04 21.16
N ARG A 254 -12.13 -2.84 21.73
CA ARG A 254 -13.38 -2.18 22.17
C ARG A 254 -14.30 -1.81 21.00
N ILE A 255 -13.76 -1.37 19.88
CA ILE A 255 -14.55 -0.87 18.75
C ILE A 255 -15.06 -1.97 17.81
N ARG A 256 -14.53 -3.20 17.89
CA ARG A 256 -14.81 -4.29 16.94
C ARG A 256 -16.30 -4.54 16.69
N LYS A 257 -17.09 -4.75 17.75
CA LYS A 257 -18.52 -5.06 17.61
C LYS A 257 -19.35 -3.88 17.08
N PRO A 258 -19.21 -2.64 17.61
CA PRO A 258 -19.88 -1.49 17.00
C PRO A 258 -19.46 -1.23 15.55
N LEU A 259 -18.19 -1.47 15.22
CA LEU A 259 -17.69 -1.35 13.87
C LEU A 259 -18.37 -2.35 12.92
N TYR A 260 -18.51 -3.60 13.35
CA TYR A 260 -19.20 -4.64 12.59
C TYR A 260 -20.66 -4.26 12.30
N ALA A 261 -21.38 -3.80 13.32
CA ALA A 261 -22.76 -3.36 13.17
C ALA A 261 -22.87 -2.20 12.17
N TRP A 262 -21.92 -1.25 12.22
CA TRP A 262 -21.85 -0.13 11.28
C TRP A 262 -21.53 -0.57 9.85
N PHE A 263 -20.63 -1.54 9.65
CA PHE A 263 -20.37 -2.07 8.31
C PHE A 263 -21.62 -2.70 7.68
N LEU A 264 -22.38 -3.47 8.45
CA LEU A 264 -23.65 -4.03 7.97
C LEU A 264 -24.68 -2.95 7.64
N SER A 265 -24.72 -1.84 8.38
CA SER A 265 -25.67 -0.76 8.09
C SER A 265 -25.38 -0.01 6.79
N LEU A 266 -24.16 -0.12 6.26
CA LEU A 266 -23.77 0.47 4.98
C LEU A 266 -24.11 -0.41 3.77
N GLN A 267 -24.39 -1.70 3.97
CA GLN A 267 -24.65 -2.65 2.89
C GLN A 267 -25.99 -2.37 2.21
N GLN A 268 -26.01 -2.39 0.89
CA GLN A 268 -27.20 -2.19 0.06
C GLN A 268 -27.70 -3.51 -0.52
N SER A 269 -28.98 -3.59 -0.88
CA SER A 269 -29.61 -4.81 -1.39
C SER A 269 -28.99 -5.35 -2.68
N HIS A 270 -28.44 -4.47 -3.51
CA HIS A 270 -27.72 -4.81 -4.74
C HIS A 270 -26.24 -5.19 -4.49
N GLY A 271 -25.81 -5.31 -3.23
CA GLY A 271 -24.47 -5.78 -2.84
C GLY A 271 -23.42 -4.70 -2.59
N GLY A 272 -23.60 -3.49 -3.12
CA GLY A 272 -22.67 -2.38 -2.87
C GLY A 272 -22.73 -1.85 -1.44
N PHE A 273 -21.67 -1.18 -0.99
CA PHE A 273 -21.63 -0.49 0.29
C PHE A 273 -21.57 1.01 0.09
N ARG A 274 -22.24 1.77 0.97
CA ARG A 274 -22.03 3.22 1.04
C ARG A 274 -20.72 3.54 1.75
N MET A 275 -20.06 4.62 1.34
CA MET A 275 -18.87 5.12 2.05
C MET A 275 -19.20 5.69 3.43
N HIS A 276 -20.41 6.19 3.62
CA HIS A 276 -21.01 6.60 4.89
C HIS A 276 -22.54 6.59 4.74
N HIS A 277 -23.30 6.76 5.83
CA HIS A 277 -24.76 6.91 5.71
C HIS A 277 -25.10 8.07 4.76
N ASP A 278 -25.98 7.82 3.79
CA ASP A 278 -26.35 8.73 2.69
C ASP A 278 -25.22 9.11 1.71
N GLY A 279 -24.05 8.47 1.82
CA GLY A 279 -22.90 8.68 0.93
C GLY A 279 -22.98 7.91 -0.38
N GLU A 280 -21.95 8.09 -1.21
CA GLU A 280 -21.78 7.41 -2.49
C GLU A 280 -21.54 5.90 -2.30
N ILE A 281 -21.73 5.14 -3.39
CA ILE A 281 -21.49 3.71 -3.44
C ILE A 281 -20.49 3.45 -4.56
N ASP A 282 -19.32 2.96 -4.23
CA ASP A 282 -18.35 2.47 -5.20
C ASP A 282 -17.47 1.40 -4.55
N VAL A 283 -16.61 0.78 -5.36
CA VAL A 283 -15.80 -0.36 -4.94
C VAL A 283 -14.78 -0.03 -3.83
N ARG A 284 -14.47 1.26 -3.56
CA ARG A 284 -13.63 1.66 -2.41
C ARG A 284 -14.29 1.25 -1.10
N ALA A 285 -15.60 1.37 -0.98
CA ALA A 285 -16.33 0.97 0.22
C ALA A 285 -16.14 -0.53 0.49
N SER A 286 -16.30 -1.34 -0.56
CA SER A 286 -16.12 -2.80 -0.48
C SER A 286 -14.71 -3.18 -0.01
N TYR A 287 -13.67 -2.60 -0.63
CA TYR A 287 -12.29 -2.86 -0.22
C TYR A 287 -12.00 -2.41 1.20
N THR A 288 -12.33 -1.17 1.54
CA THR A 288 -12.01 -0.62 2.86
C THR A 288 -12.70 -1.38 3.97
N ILE A 289 -13.96 -1.79 3.78
CA ILE A 289 -14.72 -2.62 4.72
C ILE A 289 -14.13 -4.03 4.81
N PHE A 290 -13.89 -4.72 3.69
CA PHE A 290 -13.36 -6.09 3.71
C PHE A 290 -11.95 -6.17 4.29
N CYS A 291 -11.08 -5.21 3.96
CA CYS A 291 -9.72 -5.10 4.51
C CYS A 291 -9.77 -5.09 6.03
N ILE A 292 -10.54 -4.15 6.60
CA ILE A 292 -10.64 -4.00 8.04
C ILE A 292 -11.38 -5.17 8.68
N ALA A 293 -12.47 -5.65 8.05
CA ALA A 293 -13.22 -6.78 8.57
C ALA A 293 -12.36 -8.04 8.63
N LYS A 294 -11.50 -8.29 7.63
CA LYS A 294 -10.57 -9.43 7.67
C LYS A 294 -9.51 -9.25 8.75
N LEU A 295 -8.84 -8.09 8.79
CA LEU A 295 -7.79 -7.81 9.79
C LEU A 295 -8.29 -7.96 11.23
N LEU A 296 -9.50 -7.49 11.51
CA LEU A 296 -10.09 -7.52 12.84
C LEU A 296 -10.96 -8.75 13.08
N ASN A 297 -10.91 -9.78 12.23
CA ASN A 297 -11.71 -11.01 12.33
C ASN A 297 -13.21 -10.71 12.56
N LEU A 298 -13.79 -9.93 11.67
CA LEU A 298 -15.20 -9.50 11.57
C LEU A 298 -15.82 -9.85 10.21
N LEU A 299 -15.06 -10.49 9.31
CA LEU A 299 -15.55 -10.85 7.98
C LEU A 299 -16.48 -12.07 8.10
N THR A 300 -17.75 -11.90 7.75
CA THR A 300 -18.76 -12.96 7.79
C THR A 300 -19.36 -13.20 6.40
N PRO A 301 -20.06 -14.34 6.18
CA PRO A 301 -20.77 -14.58 4.92
C PRO A 301 -21.83 -13.53 4.58
N THR A 302 -22.42 -12.87 5.59
CA THR A 302 -23.40 -11.79 5.40
C THR A 302 -22.73 -10.54 4.89
N LEU A 303 -21.63 -10.13 5.53
CA LEU A 303 -20.85 -8.98 5.08
C LEU A 303 -20.25 -9.23 3.68
N ALA A 304 -19.74 -10.43 3.44
CA ALA A 304 -19.19 -10.89 2.17
C ALA A 304 -20.20 -11.67 1.32
N SER A 305 -21.45 -11.19 1.26
CA SER A 305 -22.52 -11.88 0.53
C SER A 305 -22.21 -12.09 -0.95
N ASN A 306 -22.86 -13.07 -1.58
CA ASN A 306 -22.72 -13.27 -3.03
C ASN A 306 -23.15 -12.03 -3.83
N ASN A 307 -24.17 -11.28 -3.40
CA ASN A 307 -24.56 -10.03 -4.05
C ASN A 307 -23.43 -8.99 -4.01
N THR A 308 -22.70 -8.91 -2.91
CA THR A 308 -21.54 -8.01 -2.77
C THR A 308 -20.40 -8.43 -3.69
N VAL A 309 -20.10 -9.74 -3.75
CA VAL A 309 -19.09 -10.27 -4.67
C VAL A 309 -19.49 -10.01 -6.12
N ASP A 310 -20.75 -10.23 -6.47
CA ASP A 310 -21.28 -9.99 -7.81
C ASP A 310 -21.29 -8.49 -8.17
N PHE A 311 -21.56 -7.59 -7.20
CA PHE A 311 -21.40 -6.16 -7.38
C PHE A 311 -19.95 -5.79 -7.73
N ILE A 312 -18.97 -6.26 -6.95
CA ILE A 312 -17.55 -5.99 -7.21
C ILE A 312 -17.14 -6.51 -8.59
N ALA A 313 -17.54 -7.75 -8.93
CA ALA A 313 -17.25 -8.35 -10.23
C ALA A 313 -17.89 -7.56 -11.39
N SER A 314 -19.10 -7.04 -11.21
CA SER A 314 -19.80 -6.23 -12.21
C SER A 314 -19.14 -4.87 -12.50
N CYS A 315 -18.21 -4.43 -11.65
CA CYS A 315 -17.39 -3.25 -11.91
C CYS A 315 -16.26 -3.50 -12.93
N GLN A 316 -16.01 -4.76 -13.33
CA GLN A 316 -15.03 -5.06 -14.37
C GLN A 316 -15.51 -4.51 -15.72
N THR A 317 -14.65 -3.77 -16.42
CA THR A 317 -15.00 -3.10 -17.67
C THR A 317 -14.56 -3.91 -18.88
N TYR A 318 -15.02 -3.51 -20.07
CA TYR A 318 -14.59 -4.08 -21.34
C TYR A 318 -13.06 -3.98 -21.58
N GLU A 319 -12.38 -3.05 -20.90
CA GLU A 319 -10.93 -2.88 -21.05
C GLU A 319 -10.14 -3.98 -20.30
N GLY A 320 -10.79 -4.66 -19.34
CA GLY A 320 -10.23 -5.65 -18.44
C GLY A 320 -10.02 -5.16 -17.01
N GLY A 321 -9.81 -3.85 -16.80
CA GLY A 321 -9.71 -3.24 -15.47
C GLY A 321 -11.08 -3.02 -14.81
N PHE A 322 -11.12 -2.25 -13.72
CA PHE A 322 -12.37 -1.98 -12.98
C PHE A 322 -12.67 -0.49 -12.90
N GLY A 323 -13.95 -0.16 -13.06
CA GLY A 323 -14.50 1.14 -12.69
C GLY A 323 -14.85 1.22 -11.20
N GLY A 324 -15.22 2.41 -10.74
CA GLY A 324 -15.70 2.60 -9.36
C GLY A 324 -17.05 1.93 -9.15
N GLU A 325 -17.88 1.99 -10.18
CA GLU A 325 -19.21 1.43 -10.29
C GLU A 325 -19.36 0.73 -11.65
N PRO A 326 -20.38 -0.13 -11.83
CA PRO A 326 -20.66 -0.74 -13.13
C PRO A 326 -20.82 0.31 -14.23
N PHE A 327 -20.32 -0.01 -15.42
CA PHE A 327 -20.38 0.86 -16.62
C PHE A 327 -19.55 2.15 -16.57
N THR A 328 -18.59 2.26 -15.63
CA THR A 328 -17.62 3.37 -15.60
C THR A 328 -16.26 2.99 -16.20
N GLU A 329 -15.40 3.98 -16.47
CA GLU A 329 -14.05 3.80 -17.05
C GLU A 329 -13.14 2.98 -16.12
N ALA A 330 -12.29 2.10 -16.66
CA ALA A 330 -11.34 1.37 -15.82
C ALA A 330 -10.28 2.30 -15.22
N HIS A 331 -10.01 2.16 -13.92
CA HIS A 331 -9.10 3.02 -13.18
C HIS A 331 -8.26 2.24 -12.17
N GLY A 332 -6.96 2.51 -12.09
CA GLY A 332 -6.01 1.71 -11.29
C GLY A 332 -6.37 1.62 -9.81
N GLY A 333 -6.81 2.72 -9.21
CA GLY A 333 -7.27 2.72 -7.82
C GLY A 333 -8.50 1.84 -7.57
N TYR A 334 -9.47 1.84 -8.51
CA TYR A 334 -10.67 1.00 -8.39
C TYR A 334 -10.37 -0.46 -8.74
N ALA A 335 -9.49 -0.70 -9.71
CA ALA A 335 -8.95 -2.04 -10.01
C ALA A 335 -8.27 -2.66 -8.79
N TYR A 336 -7.38 -1.92 -8.11
CA TYR A 336 -6.81 -2.38 -6.85
C TYR A 336 -7.88 -2.71 -5.81
N CYS A 337 -8.83 -1.79 -5.57
CA CYS A 337 -9.88 -2.02 -4.59
C CYS A 337 -10.69 -3.28 -4.90
N ALA A 338 -11.10 -3.48 -6.16
CA ALA A 338 -11.84 -4.66 -6.58
C ALA A 338 -11.04 -5.95 -6.40
N VAL A 339 -9.79 -5.96 -6.89
CA VAL A 339 -8.91 -7.13 -6.84
C VAL A 339 -8.57 -7.51 -5.41
N ALA A 340 -8.18 -6.54 -4.57
CA ALA A 340 -7.88 -6.79 -3.17
C ALA A 340 -9.13 -7.21 -2.38
N ALA A 341 -10.29 -6.60 -2.64
CA ALA A 341 -11.54 -7.03 -2.01
C ALA A 341 -11.88 -8.48 -2.35
N LEU A 342 -11.82 -8.86 -3.63
CA LEU A 342 -12.07 -10.24 -4.07
C LEU A 342 -11.03 -11.22 -3.53
N GLN A 343 -9.76 -10.82 -3.43
CA GLN A 343 -8.72 -11.63 -2.81
C GLN A 343 -9.02 -11.91 -1.33
N LEU A 344 -9.42 -10.89 -0.57
CA LEU A 344 -9.69 -11.02 0.88
C LEU A 344 -10.83 -11.99 1.20
N VAL A 345 -11.75 -12.19 0.24
CA VAL A 345 -12.86 -13.18 0.32
C VAL A 345 -12.60 -14.44 -0.51
N ASN A 346 -11.42 -14.59 -1.11
CA ASN A 346 -11.05 -15.71 -2.00
C ASN A 346 -12.03 -15.92 -3.17
N ARG A 347 -12.45 -14.85 -3.85
CA ARG A 347 -13.43 -14.85 -4.95
C ARG A 347 -12.89 -14.32 -6.28
N LEU A 348 -11.59 -14.41 -6.54
CA LEU A 348 -11.00 -13.94 -7.80
C LEU A 348 -11.42 -14.76 -9.04
N GLU A 349 -12.05 -15.93 -8.86
CA GLU A 349 -12.65 -16.71 -9.95
C GLU A 349 -13.89 -16.05 -10.57
N LYS A 350 -14.44 -15.00 -9.94
CA LYS A 350 -15.63 -14.28 -10.41
C LYS A 350 -15.38 -13.30 -11.55
N ILE A 351 -14.11 -13.06 -11.91
CA ILE A 351 -13.71 -12.02 -12.86
C ILE A 351 -12.88 -12.62 -13.99
N ASP A 352 -12.82 -11.91 -15.12
CA ASP A 352 -11.91 -12.24 -16.21
C ASP A 352 -10.49 -11.81 -15.84
N ARG A 353 -9.73 -12.75 -15.26
CA ARG A 353 -8.36 -12.51 -14.81
C ARG A 353 -7.40 -12.26 -15.97
N GLU A 354 -7.62 -12.83 -17.14
CA GLU A 354 -6.74 -12.64 -18.30
C GLU A 354 -6.89 -11.22 -18.84
N ALA A 355 -8.13 -10.75 -19.02
CA ALA A 355 -8.41 -9.37 -19.43
C ALA A 355 -7.85 -8.37 -18.42
N LEU A 356 -8.04 -8.62 -17.12
CA LEU A 356 -7.47 -7.81 -16.04
C LEU A 356 -5.94 -7.75 -16.11
N THR A 357 -5.28 -8.91 -16.25
CA THR A 357 -3.82 -8.99 -16.32
C THR A 357 -3.31 -8.16 -17.49
N GLY A 358 -3.89 -8.36 -18.68
CA GLY A 358 -3.53 -7.59 -19.86
C GLY A 358 -3.73 -6.09 -19.66
N TRP A 359 -4.83 -5.67 -19.02
CA TRP A 359 -5.10 -4.26 -18.74
C TRP A 359 -4.06 -3.65 -17.80
N LEU A 360 -3.75 -4.32 -16.68
CA LEU A 360 -2.79 -3.87 -15.68
C LEU A 360 -1.38 -3.74 -16.25
N CYS A 361 -0.88 -4.74 -16.98
CA CYS A 361 0.45 -4.69 -17.60
C CYS A 361 0.59 -3.51 -18.58
N ARG A 362 -0.47 -3.20 -19.35
CA ARG A 362 -0.51 -2.05 -20.28
C ARG A 362 -0.61 -0.68 -19.60
N ARG A 363 -0.57 -0.63 -18.27
CA ARG A 363 -0.51 0.63 -17.50
C ARG A 363 0.92 1.06 -17.20
N GLN A 364 1.90 0.17 -17.25
CA GLN A 364 3.30 0.54 -17.14
C GLN A 364 3.74 1.24 -18.45
N LEU A 365 4.29 2.44 -18.34
CA LEU A 365 4.68 3.23 -19.51
C LEU A 365 6.13 2.93 -19.88
N GLY A 366 6.36 2.58 -21.14
CA GLY A 366 7.68 2.13 -21.62
C GLY A 366 8.75 3.21 -21.73
N TYR A 367 8.41 4.50 -21.58
CA TYR A 367 9.40 5.57 -21.52
C TYR A 367 9.74 5.95 -20.07
N GLU A 368 8.72 6.30 -19.28
CA GLU A 368 8.90 6.74 -17.89
C GLU A 368 9.20 5.59 -16.93
N GLY A 369 8.72 4.37 -17.21
CA GLY A 369 8.86 3.19 -16.35
C GLY A 369 7.83 3.09 -15.23
N GLY A 370 7.21 4.21 -14.85
CA GLY A 370 6.10 4.26 -13.90
C GLY A 370 4.75 3.83 -14.50
N PHE A 371 3.71 3.88 -13.67
CA PHE A 371 2.35 3.49 -14.07
C PHE A 371 1.44 4.68 -14.33
N SER A 372 0.51 4.50 -15.27
CA SER A 372 -0.67 5.35 -15.45
C SER A 372 -1.90 4.76 -14.76
N GLY A 373 -2.83 5.62 -14.35
CA GLY A 373 -4.08 5.17 -13.73
C GLY A 373 -5.11 4.63 -14.72
N ARG A 374 -5.07 5.10 -15.96
CA ARG A 374 -6.07 4.85 -17.01
C ARG A 374 -5.41 4.87 -18.38
N ALA A 375 -6.06 4.28 -19.38
CA ALA A 375 -5.58 4.34 -20.75
C ALA A 375 -5.44 5.80 -21.24
N ASN A 376 -4.34 6.10 -21.94
CA ASN A 376 -4.03 7.44 -22.46
C ASN A 376 -3.97 8.57 -21.41
N LYS A 377 -3.73 8.24 -20.15
CA LYS A 377 -3.36 9.21 -19.11
C LYS A 377 -1.89 9.08 -18.75
N LEU A 378 -1.38 10.13 -18.11
CA LEU A 378 0.02 10.30 -17.77
C LEU A 378 0.46 9.31 -16.69
N VAL A 379 1.78 9.12 -16.59
CA VAL A 379 2.41 8.49 -15.43
C VAL A 379 2.09 9.27 -14.15
N ASP A 380 1.94 8.55 -13.04
CA ASP A 380 1.81 9.10 -11.70
C ASP A 380 2.34 8.09 -10.66
N GLY A 381 3.23 8.57 -9.78
CA GLY A 381 3.92 7.78 -8.78
C GLY A 381 3.02 7.06 -7.77
N CYS A 382 1.77 7.50 -7.54
CA CYS A 382 0.88 6.75 -6.65
C CYS A 382 0.43 5.41 -7.26
N TYR A 383 0.39 5.30 -8.59
CA TYR A 383 0.05 4.04 -9.27
C TYR A 383 1.15 3.00 -9.17
N SER A 384 2.35 3.37 -8.69
CA SER A 384 3.37 2.40 -8.27
C SER A 384 2.80 1.38 -7.28
N PHE A 385 1.91 1.82 -6.39
CA PHE A 385 1.18 0.89 -5.51
C PHE A 385 -0.16 0.45 -6.10
N TRP A 386 -1.00 1.34 -6.62
CA TRP A 386 -2.34 0.92 -7.06
C TRP A 386 -2.29 -0.11 -8.20
N GLN A 387 -1.43 0.08 -9.20
CA GLN A 387 -1.25 -0.93 -10.25
C GLN A 387 -0.32 -2.05 -9.78
N GLY A 388 0.81 -1.69 -9.14
CA GLY A 388 1.82 -2.67 -8.71
C GLY A 388 1.29 -3.68 -7.69
N GLY A 389 0.50 -3.24 -6.71
CA GLY A 389 -0.15 -4.09 -5.71
C GLY A 389 -1.23 -4.99 -6.32
N ALA A 390 -2.03 -4.49 -7.26
CA ALA A 390 -3.00 -5.31 -7.98
C ALA A 390 -2.29 -6.40 -8.82
N LEU A 391 -1.20 -6.04 -9.50
CA LEU A 391 -0.36 -6.99 -10.23
C LEU A 391 0.31 -7.99 -9.30
N ALA A 392 0.76 -7.59 -8.11
CA ALA A 392 1.31 -8.51 -7.12
C ALA A 392 0.27 -9.58 -6.70
N ILE A 393 -0.97 -9.17 -6.42
CA ILE A 393 -2.06 -10.10 -6.10
C ILE A 393 -2.31 -11.08 -7.25
N VAL A 394 -2.43 -10.56 -8.47
CA VAL A 394 -2.67 -11.39 -9.67
C VAL A 394 -1.50 -12.33 -9.96
N SER A 395 -0.26 -11.86 -9.80
CA SER A 395 0.97 -12.66 -9.97
C SER A 395 1.01 -13.83 -8.99
N ALA A 396 0.66 -13.59 -7.71
CA ALA A 396 0.55 -14.63 -6.70
C ALA A 396 -0.42 -15.72 -7.12
N HIS A 397 -1.57 -15.33 -7.67
CA HIS A 397 -2.61 -16.25 -8.08
C HIS A 397 -2.19 -17.16 -9.24
N TYR A 398 -1.40 -16.64 -10.19
CA TYR A 398 -0.83 -17.46 -11.26
C TYR A 398 0.27 -18.39 -10.74
N ALA A 399 1.11 -17.92 -9.82
CA ALA A 399 2.14 -18.75 -9.19
C ALA A 399 1.52 -19.89 -8.36
N ALA A 400 0.46 -19.59 -7.60
CA ALA A 400 -0.29 -20.57 -6.83
C ALA A 400 -0.94 -21.62 -7.73
N ALA A 401 -1.56 -21.23 -8.85
CA ALA A 401 -2.16 -22.18 -9.80
C ALA A 401 -1.14 -23.12 -10.46
N ALA A 402 0.15 -22.73 -10.49
CA ALA A 402 1.23 -23.56 -11.00
C ALA A 402 1.72 -24.61 -9.98
N VAL A 403 1.40 -24.46 -8.69
CA VAL A 403 1.74 -25.40 -7.63
C VAL A 403 0.44 -26.06 -7.15
N VAL A 404 0.31 -27.38 -7.30
CA VAL A 404 -0.88 -28.10 -6.82
C VAL A 404 -0.92 -28.05 -5.28
N VAL A 405 -1.54 -27.01 -4.72
CA VAL A 405 -1.82 -26.90 -3.29
C VAL A 405 -3.31 -27.20 -3.12
N GLU A 406 -3.62 -28.40 -2.62
CA GLU A 406 -5.00 -28.92 -2.48
C GLU A 406 -5.74 -28.37 -1.24
N ASP A 407 -5.07 -27.65 -0.35
CA ASP A 407 -5.67 -27.12 0.87
C ASP A 407 -5.83 -25.59 0.81
N GLU A 408 -6.81 -25.09 1.59
CA GLU A 408 -7.20 -23.68 1.71
C GLU A 408 -6.03 -22.73 1.44
N MET A 409 -6.18 -21.85 0.45
CA MET A 409 -5.13 -20.93 0.04
C MET A 409 -4.87 -19.94 1.19
N ASP A 410 -4.00 -20.37 2.11
CA ASP A 410 -3.38 -19.55 3.12
C ASP A 410 -2.81 -18.32 2.41
N ASP A 411 -2.84 -17.18 3.11
CA ASP A 411 -2.33 -15.90 2.62
C ASP A 411 -0.86 -16.09 2.19
N LEU A 412 -0.62 -16.39 0.90
CA LEU A 412 0.68 -16.77 0.33
C LEU A 412 1.74 -15.70 0.60
N TRP A 413 1.30 -14.47 0.87
CA TRP A 413 2.12 -13.31 1.18
C TRP A 413 2.64 -13.31 2.62
N LEU A 414 2.04 -14.11 3.51
CA LEU A 414 2.50 -14.36 4.88
C LEU A 414 3.37 -15.62 5.00
N THR A 415 3.58 -16.36 3.90
CA THR A 415 4.51 -17.50 3.86
C THR A 415 5.96 -17.01 3.80
N SER A 416 6.91 -17.87 4.15
CA SER A 416 8.35 -17.56 4.09
C SER A 416 9.04 -18.35 2.97
N PRO A 417 9.75 -17.68 2.04
CA PRO A 417 9.89 -16.23 1.89
C PRO A 417 8.62 -15.58 1.30
N PRO A 418 8.23 -14.37 1.75
CA PRO A 418 7.09 -13.66 1.20
C PRO A 418 7.37 -13.27 -0.26
N LEU A 419 6.33 -13.22 -1.09
CA LEU A 419 6.44 -12.85 -2.52
C LEU A 419 7.45 -13.71 -3.30
N SER A 420 7.55 -15.02 -3.05
CA SER A 420 8.47 -15.96 -3.72
C SER A 420 8.22 -16.19 -5.22
N TYR A 421 7.41 -15.35 -5.86
CA TYR A 421 7.01 -15.42 -7.25
C TYR A 421 7.41 -14.17 -8.01
N ALA A 422 7.55 -14.32 -9.33
CA ALA A 422 7.83 -13.22 -10.22
C ALA A 422 6.61 -12.30 -10.41
N LEU A 423 6.86 -10.99 -10.47
CA LEU A 423 5.84 -9.99 -10.75
C LEU A 423 5.64 -9.83 -12.26
N LEU A 424 4.39 -9.68 -12.68
CA LEU A 424 4.00 -9.51 -14.09
C LEU A 424 4.25 -8.08 -14.63
N PHE A 425 5.30 -7.40 -14.16
CA PHE A 425 5.70 -6.07 -14.62
C PHE A 425 7.20 -5.82 -14.41
N ASP A 426 7.73 -4.80 -15.09
CA ASP A 426 9.15 -4.47 -15.06
C ASP A 426 9.53 -3.78 -13.74
N LYS A 427 10.11 -4.55 -12.81
CA LYS A 427 10.55 -4.09 -11.49
C LYS A 427 11.62 -2.99 -11.59
N PRO A 428 12.76 -3.18 -12.29
CA PRO A 428 13.80 -2.16 -12.37
C PRO A 428 13.32 -0.85 -13.02
N MET A 429 12.45 -0.88 -14.03
CA MET A 429 11.88 0.35 -14.60
C MET A 429 11.03 1.13 -13.59
N LEU A 430 10.21 0.44 -12.78
CA LEU A 430 9.42 1.12 -11.75
C LEU A 430 10.31 1.70 -10.65
N GLN A 431 11.30 0.94 -10.18
CA GLN A 431 12.28 1.41 -9.19
C GLN A 431 13.04 2.63 -9.68
N ARG A 432 13.48 2.62 -10.95
CA ARG A 432 14.10 3.75 -11.62
C ARG A 432 13.21 4.98 -11.63
N TYR A 433 11.93 4.84 -11.99
CA TYR A 433 10.97 5.95 -11.96
C TYR A 433 10.82 6.54 -10.56
N ILE A 434 10.65 5.68 -9.54
CA ILE A 434 10.46 6.11 -8.15
C ILE A 434 11.71 6.85 -7.65
N LEU A 435 12.89 6.23 -7.81
CA LEU A 435 14.15 6.76 -7.28
C LEU A 435 14.65 8.00 -8.03
N LEU A 436 14.38 8.14 -9.32
CA LEU A 436 14.87 9.30 -10.08
C LEU A 436 13.82 10.41 -10.24
N CYS A 437 12.58 10.08 -10.58
CA CYS A 437 11.56 11.07 -10.92
C CYS A 437 10.69 11.48 -9.72
N ALA A 438 10.34 10.52 -8.85
CA ALA A 438 9.37 10.74 -7.77
C ALA A 438 10.01 11.32 -6.49
N GLN A 439 11.31 11.18 -6.25
CA GLN A 439 11.97 11.77 -5.08
C GLN A 439 12.04 13.31 -5.20
N ASP A 440 11.70 14.01 -4.12
CA ASP A 440 12.08 15.41 -3.93
C ASP A 440 13.37 15.49 -3.11
N VAL A 441 14.34 16.27 -3.60
CA VAL A 441 15.68 16.40 -2.99
C VAL A 441 15.65 16.98 -1.57
N ASN A 442 14.52 17.54 -1.13
CA ASN A 442 14.31 18.06 0.22
C ASN A 442 13.50 17.11 1.12
N GLY A 443 13.19 15.89 0.67
CA GLY A 443 12.35 14.91 1.38
C GLY A 443 10.93 14.80 0.83
N GLY A 444 10.21 13.73 1.13
CA GLY A 444 8.93 13.39 0.48
C GLY A 444 9.05 12.94 -0.98
N LEU A 445 7.99 12.32 -1.50
CA LEU A 445 7.86 11.91 -2.90
C LEU A 445 6.59 12.53 -3.52
N ARG A 446 6.51 12.50 -4.85
CA ARG A 446 5.50 13.21 -5.65
C ARG A 446 4.89 12.32 -6.74
N ASP A 447 3.86 12.85 -7.38
CA ASP A 447 3.25 12.31 -8.60
C ASP A 447 4.29 12.14 -9.73
N LYS A 448 4.84 13.26 -10.22
CA LYS A 448 5.81 13.35 -11.32
C LYS A 448 6.68 14.60 -11.16
N PRO A 449 7.76 14.80 -11.95
CA PRO A 449 8.73 15.88 -11.73
C PRO A 449 8.16 17.30 -11.57
N SER A 450 7.15 17.68 -12.34
CA SER A 450 6.51 19.00 -12.28
C SER A 450 5.60 19.23 -11.06
N LYS A 451 5.35 18.20 -10.25
CA LYS A 451 4.42 18.28 -9.12
C LYS A 451 5.14 18.45 -7.78
N LYS A 452 4.42 19.01 -6.81
CA LYS A 452 4.92 19.12 -5.44
C LYS A 452 4.83 17.76 -4.75
N ARG A 453 5.75 17.50 -3.83
CA ARG A 453 5.64 16.41 -2.86
C ARG A 453 4.39 16.55 -1.99
N ASP A 454 3.83 15.42 -1.60
CA ASP A 454 2.77 15.34 -0.58
C ASP A 454 2.84 14.00 0.18
N PHE A 455 2.08 13.87 1.26
CA PHE A 455 2.08 12.67 2.10
C PHE A 455 1.51 11.45 1.39
N TYR A 456 0.50 11.64 0.53
CA TYR A 456 -0.16 10.59 -0.22
C TYR A 456 0.83 9.91 -1.19
N HIS A 457 1.47 10.68 -2.07
CA HIS A 457 2.45 10.16 -3.01
C HIS A 457 3.68 9.62 -2.31
N SER A 458 4.09 10.19 -1.18
CA SER A 458 5.19 9.63 -0.37
C SER A 458 4.88 8.22 0.09
N CYS A 459 3.68 7.99 0.65
CA CYS A 459 3.25 6.67 1.09
C CYS A 459 3.18 5.67 -0.07
N TYR A 460 2.50 6.02 -1.16
CA TYR A 460 2.23 5.06 -2.24
C TYR A 460 3.42 4.81 -3.18
N ASN A 461 4.35 5.77 -3.34
CA ASN A 461 5.62 5.47 -4.01
C ASN A 461 6.48 4.52 -3.17
N LEU A 462 6.59 4.74 -1.85
CA LEU A 462 7.34 3.83 -0.96
C LEU A 462 6.71 2.44 -0.90
N SER A 463 5.37 2.37 -0.90
CA SER A 463 4.63 1.10 -0.94
C SER A 463 4.89 0.36 -2.27
N GLY A 464 4.90 1.07 -3.41
CA GLY A 464 5.26 0.50 -4.70
C GLY A 464 6.73 0.03 -4.75
N LEU A 465 7.65 0.81 -4.17
CA LEU A 465 9.06 0.43 -4.06
C LEU A 465 9.22 -0.87 -3.26
N ALA A 466 8.54 -0.98 -2.12
CA ALA A 466 8.52 -2.20 -1.32
C ALA A 466 8.05 -3.42 -2.13
N MET A 467 7.00 -3.29 -2.95
CA MET A 467 6.53 -4.42 -3.78
C MET A 467 7.61 -4.94 -4.72
N THR A 468 8.37 -4.04 -5.34
CA THR A 468 9.39 -4.43 -6.32
C THR A 468 10.62 -5.07 -5.70
N GLN A 469 11.03 -4.66 -4.50
CA GLN A 469 12.29 -5.08 -3.89
C GLN A 469 12.24 -6.47 -3.27
N HIS A 470 11.05 -6.94 -2.90
CA HIS A 470 10.89 -8.15 -2.09
C HIS A 470 10.27 -9.32 -2.84
N SER A 471 10.10 -9.22 -4.16
CA SER A 471 9.54 -10.29 -4.99
C SER A 471 10.62 -11.18 -5.61
N GLY A 472 10.27 -12.46 -5.81
CA GLY A 472 11.13 -13.46 -6.45
C GLY A 472 11.56 -13.07 -7.85
N ASP A 473 12.65 -13.67 -8.31
CA ASP A 473 13.11 -13.57 -9.70
C ASP A 473 12.40 -14.59 -10.57
N ASP A 474 12.24 -14.28 -11.87
CA ASP A 474 11.62 -15.15 -12.87
C ASP A 474 12.20 -16.57 -12.81
N GLY A 475 11.43 -17.52 -12.27
CA GLY A 475 11.77 -18.94 -12.18
C GLY A 475 11.90 -19.67 -13.52
N ASN A 476 12.05 -18.94 -14.63
CA ASN A 476 12.12 -19.45 -16.00
C ASN A 476 13.46 -19.22 -16.70
N LYS A 477 14.47 -18.66 -16.01
CA LYS A 477 15.86 -18.72 -16.48
C LYS A 477 16.57 -19.82 -15.71
N ALA A 478 16.96 -20.88 -16.42
CA ALA A 478 17.89 -21.87 -15.92
C ALA A 478 19.07 -21.14 -15.24
N VAL A 479 19.26 -21.43 -13.97
CA VAL A 479 20.23 -20.80 -13.08
C VAL A 479 21.64 -21.06 -13.64
N ASP A 480 22.22 -20.07 -14.30
CA ASP A 480 23.67 -20.02 -14.49
C ASP A 480 24.24 -19.38 -13.22
N THR A 481 24.74 -20.22 -12.32
CA THR A 481 25.18 -19.88 -10.95
C THR A 481 26.36 -18.90 -10.87
N ASN A 482 26.86 -18.42 -12.01
CA ASN A 482 28.07 -17.59 -12.08
C ASN A 482 27.82 -16.09 -12.34
N ASN A 483 26.57 -15.66 -12.57
CA ASN A 483 26.22 -14.25 -12.79
C ASN A 483 24.86 -13.92 -12.15
N GLN A 484 24.81 -13.83 -10.81
CA GLN A 484 23.68 -13.19 -10.12
C GLN A 484 23.70 -11.68 -10.44
N GLN A 485 23.16 -11.30 -11.60
CA GLN A 485 22.91 -9.90 -11.92
C GLN A 485 21.75 -9.42 -11.05
N GLN A 486 22.07 -8.48 -10.16
CA GLN A 486 21.13 -7.77 -9.32
C GLN A 486 19.96 -7.23 -10.16
N THR A 487 18.75 -7.76 -9.95
CA THR A 487 17.54 -7.43 -10.74
C THR A 487 16.89 -6.12 -10.31
N ASN A 488 17.33 -5.54 -9.19
CA ASN A 488 16.82 -4.29 -8.64
C ASN A 488 17.68 -3.09 -9.07
N PHE A 489 17.03 -1.99 -9.46
CA PHE A 489 17.65 -0.70 -9.73
C PHE A 489 17.87 0.10 -8.44
N GLY A 490 19.07 0.66 -8.29
CA GLY A 490 19.48 1.48 -7.15
C GLY A 490 20.35 0.73 -6.15
N HIS A 491 20.84 1.45 -5.14
CA HIS A 491 21.78 0.91 -4.17
C HIS A 491 21.14 -0.20 -3.33
N PRO A 492 21.77 -1.40 -3.19
CA PRO A 492 21.17 -2.58 -2.56
C PRO A 492 20.72 -2.33 -1.11
N VAL A 493 21.54 -1.65 -0.31
CA VAL A 493 21.22 -1.31 1.08
C VAL A 493 20.52 0.05 1.21
N LYS A 494 21.12 1.11 0.68
CA LYS A 494 20.65 2.50 0.91
C LYS A 494 19.28 2.78 0.31
N SER A 495 18.86 2.04 -0.72
CA SER A 495 17.53 2.18 -1.34
C SER A 495 16.47 1.21 -0.84
N LEU A 496 16.83 0.26 0.03
CA LEU A 496 15.93 -0.78 0.53
C LEU A 496 14.83 -0.20 1.43
N VAL A 497 13.57 -0.56 1.21
CA VAL A 497 12.47 -0.26 2.16
C VAL A 497 11.95 -1.55 2.74
N ALA A 498 11.24 -1.49 3.87
CA ALA A 498 10.65 -2.68 4.46
C ALA A 498 9.56 -3.29 3.56
N THR A 499 9.25 -4.57 3.79
CA THR A 499 8.17 -5.27 3.08
C THR A 499 6.80 -4.64 3.37
N SER A 500 5.86 -4.76 2.43
CA SER A 500 4.47 -4.38 2.67
C SER A 500 3.53 -5.48 2.17
N HIS A 501 2.36 -5.59 2.76
CA HIS A 501 1.35 -6.54 2.33
C HIS A 501 0.54 -5.97 1.15
N PRO A 502 0.40 -6.68 0.02
CA PRO A 502 -0.28 -6.14 -1.14
C PRO A 502 -1.77 -5.93 -0.94
N CYS A 503 -2.45 -6.69 -0.08
CA CYS A 503 -3.87 -6.47 0.24
C CYS A 503 -4.15 -5.42 1.34
N TYR A 504 -3.24 -5.21 2.30
CA TYR A 504 -3.50 -4.36 3.49
C TYR A 504 -2.70 -3.06 3.50
N ASN A 505 -1.62 -2.99 2.71
CA ASN A 505 -0.67 -1.89 2.64
C ASN A 505 -0.19 -1.38 4.01
N ILE A 506 0.21 -2.32 4.87
CA ILE A 506 1.07 -2.12 6.04
C ILE A 506 2.16 -3.18 5.99
N ARG A 507 3.20 -3.09 6.83
CA ARG A 507 4.28 -4.09 6.83
C ARG A 507 3.76 -5.51 7.11
N LEU A 508 4.36 -6.53 6.47
CA LEU A 508 3.88 -7.92 6.52
C LEU A 508 3.79 -8.45 7.95
N GLU A 509 4.82 -8.23 8.76
CA GLU A 509 4.87 -8.70 10.14
C GLU A 509 3.81 -8.02 11.03
N ARG A 510 3.38 -6.80 10.67
CA ARG A 510 2.29 -6.12 11.38
C ARG A 510 0.95 -6.77 11.07
N VAL A 511 0.72 -7.15 9.81
CA VAL A 511 -0.46 -7.93 9.40
C VAL A 511 -0.50 -9.24 10.19
N SER A 512 0.60 -10.01 10.21
CA SER A 512 0.67 -11.29 10.93
C SER A 512 0.29 -11.13 12.40
N LYS A 513 0.88 -10.16 13.11
CA LYS A 513 0.59 -9.91 14.53
C LYS A 513 -0.87 -9.54 14.79
N VAL A 514 -1.48 -8.73 13.91
CA VAL A 514 -2.90 -8.33 14.06
C VAL A 514 -3.84 -9.52 13.81
N LEU A 515 -3.59 -10.29 12.76
CA LEU A 515 -4.39 -11.48 12.45
C LEU A 515 -4.29 -12.52 13.57
N GLU A 516 -3.10 -12.75 14.11
CA GLU A 516 -2.88 -13.65 15.24
C GLU A 516 -3.64 -13.19 16.49
N TYR A 517 -3.53 -11.90 16.84
CA TYR A 517 -4.19 -11.33 18.03
C TYR A 517 -5.72 -11.46 17.99
N PHE A 518 -6.35 -11.31 16.82
CA PHE A 518 -7.81 -11.40 16.70
C PHE A 518 -8.34 -12.78 16.32
N LYS A 519 -7.44 -13.76 16.07
CA LYS A 519 -7.78 -15.17 15.92
C LYS A 519 -7.97 -15.87 17.26
N SER A 520 -7.20 -15.47 18.29
CA SER A 520 -7.41 -15.84 19.70
C SER A 520 -8.62 -15.14 20.30
#